data_AF-A0A9P9YXL6-F1
#
_entry.id   AF-A0A9P9YXL6-F1
#
_cell.length_a   1.000
_cell.length_b   1.000
_cell.length_c   1.000
_cell.angle_alpha   90.00
_cell.angle_beta   90.00
_cell.angle_gamma   90.00
#
_symmetry.space_group_name_H-M   'P 1'
#
loop_
_entity.id
_entity.type
_entity.pdbx_description
1 polymer ?
#
loop_
_entity_poly.entity_id
_entity_poly.type
_entity_poly.pdbx_seq_one_letter_code
_entity_poly.pdbx_strand_id
1 'polypeptide(L)'
;MDSDSLQDQYEREQYKIRKNVCIQNPEYGKCEGRRRLWYYDLSKAKCQTFIYSNCGGNGNLFFTRESCQEFCGKYNWKKNRKGGRPRMAVFKKYNLSA
;
A
#
# COMPACT_ATOMS: atom_id res chain seq x y z
N MET A 1 -2.94 4.97 30.31
CA MET A 1 -3.76 5.17 29.10
C MET A 1 -2.77 5.12 27.97
N ASP A 2 -2.55 3.92 27.44
CA ASP A 2 -1.22 3.59 26.91
C ASP A 2 -1.14 3.85 25.41
N SER A 3 -0.02 4.45 24.98
CA SER A 3 0.29 4.86 23.61
C SER A 3 0.19 3.71 22.59
N ASP A 4 0.27 2.47 23.04
CA ASP A 4 0.16 1.24 22.24
C ASP A 4 -1.22 1.11 21.56
N SER A 5 -2.29 1.60 22.21
CA SER A 5 -3.65 1.59 21.68
C SER A 5 -3.85 2.54 20.48
N LEU A 6 -3.14 3.67 20.46
CA LEU A 6 -3.22 4.65 19.37
C LEU A 6 -2.50 4.16 18.11
N GLN A 7 -1.37 3.47 18.29
CA GLN A 7 -0.63 2.86 17.19
C GLN A 7 -1.47 1.78 16.49
N ASP A 8 -2.14 0.92 17.25
CA ASP A 8 -3.06 -0.10 16.73
C ASP A 8 -4.23 0.50 15.94
N GLN A 9 -4.78 1.62 16.40
CA GLN A 9 -5.86 2.33 15.69
C GLN A 9 -5.36 2.90 14.37
N TYR A 10 -4.22 3.59 14.38
CA TYR A 10 -3.61 4.13 13.17
C TYR A 10 -3.36 3.03 12.12
N GLU A 11 -2.80 1.90 12.52
CA GLU A 11 -2.51 0.80 11.61
C GLU A 11 -3.77 0.16 11.01
N ARG A 12 -4.85 0.02 11.78
CA ARG A 12 -6.14 -0.47 11.28
C ARG A 12 -6.73 0.48 10.23
N GLU A 13 -6.68 1.78 10.48
CA GLU A 13 -7.17 2.77 9.53
C GLU A 13 -6.30 2.81 8.27
N GLN A 14 -4.97 2.74 8.41
CA GLN A 14 -4.05 2.63 7.28
C GLN A 14 -4.32 1.37 6.42
N TYR A 15 -4.63 0.23 7.05
CA TYR A 15 -5.00 -0.99 6.31
C TYR A 15 -6.30 -0.78 5.50
N LYS A 16 -7.32 -0.13 6.08
CA LYS A 16 -8.57 0.18 5.36
C LYS A 16 -8.30 1.08 4.17
N ILE A 17 -7.50 2.13 4.33
CA ILE A 17 -7.13 3.06 3.26
C ILE A 17 -6.39 2.30 2.14
N ARG A 18 -5.33 1.55 2.48
CA ARG A 18 -4.57 0.76 1.50
C ARG A 18 -5.46 -0.25 0.78
N LYS A 19 -6.31 -0.98 1.52
CA LYS A 19 -7.27 -1.92 0.95
C LYS A 19 -8.18 -1.22 -0.06
N ASN A 20 -8.76 -0.09 0.30
CA ASN A 20 -9.71 0.61 -0.57
C ASN A 20 -9.05 1.15 -1.83
N VAL A 21 -7.77 1.52 -1.79
CA VAL A 21 -7.02 2.00 -2.96
C VAL A 21 -6.53 0.84 -3.83
N CYS A 22 -5.82 -0.13 -3.25
CA CYS A 22 -5.07 -1.15 -4.00
C CYS A 22 -5.95 -2.21 -4.66
N ILE A 23 -7.24 -2.28 -4.34
CA ILE A 23 -8.21 -3.19 -5.00
C ILE A 23 -8.87 -2.56 -6.23
N GLN A 24 -8.76 -1.25 -6.40
CA GLN A 24 -9.41 -0.55 -7.50
C GLN A 24 -8.66 -0.82 -8.81
N ASN A 25 -9.38 -0.85 -9.92
CA ASN A 25 -8.76 -0.84 -11.23
C ASN A 25 -8.17 0.56 -11.52
N PRO A 26 -7.12 0.67 -12.34
CA PRO A 26 -6.61 1.98 -12.74
C PRO A 26 -7.66 2.71 -13.59
N GLU A 27 -7.81 4.00 -13.36
CA GLU A 27 -8.73 4.85 -14.13
C GLU A 27 -7.95 5.84 -14.99
N TYR A 28 -8.25 5.83 -16.30
CA TYR A 28 -7.63 6.77 -17.24
C TYR A 28 -7.87 8.22 -16.83
N GLY A 29 -9.08 8.57 -16.37
CA GLY A 29 -9.48 9.94 -16.05
C GLY A 29 -10.36 10.56 -17.14
N LYS A 30 -10.57 11.88 -17.07
CA LYS A 30 -11.55 12.61 -17.93
C LYS A 30 -10.92 13.66 -18.85
N CYS A 31 -9.60 13.79 -18.82
CA CYS A 31 -8.85 14.76 -19.64
C CYS A 31 -8.19 14.06 -20.84
N GLU A 32 -7.35 14.76 -21.60
CA GLU A 32 -6.68 14.24 -22.80
C GLU A 32 -5.17 14.03 -22.62
N GLY A 33 -4.68 14.13 -21.38
CA GLY A 33 -3.28 13.88 -21.06
C GLY A 33 -2.84 12.45 -21.36
N ARG A 34 -1.54 12.25 -21.53
CA ARG A 34 -0.95 10.93 -21.77
C ARG A 34 0.28 10.70 -20.91
N ARG A 35 0.10 10.74 -19.59
CA ARG A 35 1.20 10.52 -18.64
C ARG A 35 1.26 9.05 -18.25
N ARG A 36 2.44 8.43 -18.39
CA ARG A 36 2.67 7.07 -17.89
C ARG A 36 2.87 7.10 -16.38
N LEU A 37 1.99 6.43 -15.63
CA LEU A 37 2.02 6.31 -14.18
C LEU A 37 1.89 4.84 -13.76
N TRP A 38 1.94 4.57 -12.46
CA TRP A 38 1.91 3.24 -11.88
C TRP A 38 0.59 2.98 -11.15
N TYR A 39 0.11 1.74 -11.20
CA TYR A 39 -1.02 1.25 -10.41
C TYR A 39 -0.70 -0.15 -9.89
N TYR A 40 -1.37 -0.56 -8.83
CA TYR A 40 -1.28 -1.92 -8.31
C TYR A 40 -2.26 -2.84 -9.02
N ASP A 41 -1.76 -3.88 -9.69
CA ASP A 41 -2.58 -4.95 -10.22
C ASP A 41 -2.74 -6.04 -9.15
N LEU A 42 -3.93 -6.11 -8.57
CA LEU A 42 -4.26 -7.09 -7.54
C LEU A 42 -4.16 -8.53 -8.05
N SER A 43 -4.51 -8.77 -9.31
CA SER A 43 -4.51 -10.12 -9.90
C SER A 43 -3.09 -10.68 -10.04
N LYS A 44 -2.13 -9.81 -10.37
CA LYS A 44 -0.70 -10.16 -10.49
C LYS A 44 0.10 -9.91 -9.22
N ALA A 45 -0.52 -9.29 -8.21
CA ALA A 45 0.12 -8.82 -6.99
C ALA A 45 1.36 -7.94 -7.25
N LYS A 46 1.34 -7.11 -8.30
CA LYS A 46 2.49 -6.31 -8.76
C LYS A 46 2.06 -4.94 -9.27
N CYS A 47 2.93 -3.94 -9.08
CA CYS A 47 2.76 -2.63 -9.70
C CYS A 47 3.07 -2.70 -11.20
N GLN A 48 2.18 -2.15 -12.01
CA GLN A 48 2.29 -2.04 -13.46
C GLN A 48 2.09 -0.60 -13.89
N THR A 49 2.48 -0.29 -15.13
CA THR A 49 2.27 1.04 -15.70
C THR A 49 0.97 1.12 -16.47
N PHE A 50 0.36 2.30 -16.49
CA PHE A 50 -0.80 2.64 -17.30
C PHE A 50 -0.71 4.11 -17.75
N ILE A 51 -1.60 4.52 -18.66
CA ILE A 51 -1.69 5.91 -19.11
C ILE A 51 -2.78 6.61 -18.29
N TYR A 52 -2.43 7.73 -17.69
CA TYR A 52 -3.33 8.63 -16.98
C TYR A 52 -3.53 9.92 -17.77
N SER A 53 -4.76 10.41 -17.74
CA SER A 53 -5.22 11.55 -18.50
C SER A 53 -4.82 12.90 -17.92
N ASN A 54 -4.06 12.92 -16.81
CA ASN A 54 -3.70 14.10 -16.01
C ASN A 54 -4.83 14.72 -15.15
N CYS A 55 -6.05 14.18 -15.14
CA CYS A 55 -7.09 14.64 -14.20
C CYS A 55 -8.13 13.55 -13.87
N GLY A 56 -8.75 13.65 -12.70
CA GLY A 56 -9.76 12.69 -12.22
C GLY A 56 -9.12 11.36 -11.82
N GLY A 57 -9.79 10.25 -12.16
CA GLY A 57 -9.36 8.91 -11.79
C GLY A 57 -9.54 8.61 -10.30
N ASN A 58 -8.82 7.61 -9.82
CA ASN A 58 -8.92 7.13 -8.44
C ASN A 58 -7.54 7.04 -7.75
N GLY A 59 -7.54 6.55 -6.50
CA GLY A 59 -6.35 6.51 -5.66
C GLY A 59 -5.31 5.45 -6.07
N ASN A 60 -5.63 4.50 -6.96
CA ASN A 60 -4.67 3.51 -7.45
C ASN A 60 -3.79 4.11 -8.56
N LEU A 61 -3.07 5.18 -8.20
CA LEU A 61 -2.34 6.07 -9.09
C LEU A 61 -1.06 6.54 -8.38
N PHE A 62 0.10 6.15 -8.90
CA PHE A 62 1.40 6.41 -8.28
C PHE A 62 2.42 6.93 -9.30
N PHE A 63 3.30 7.84 -8.89
CA PHE A 63 4.33 8.42 -9.76
C PHE A 63 5.52 7.50 -10.00
N THR A 64 5.81 6.61 -9.06
CA THR A 64 6.94 5.69 -9.12
C THR A 64 6.49 4.28 -8.82
N ARG A 65 7.25 3.29 -9.29
CA ARG A 65 6.99 1.89 -8.96
C ARG A 65 7.16 1.66 -7.45
N GLU A 66 8.14 2.32 -6.87
CA GLU A 66 8.54 2.19 -5.47
C GLU A 66 7.43 2.68 -4.54
N SER A 67 6.83 3.85 -4.80
CA SER A 67 5.68 4.35 -4.02
C SER A 67 4.46 3.44 -4.12
N CYS A 68 4.18 2.89 -5.30
CA CYS A 68 3.13 1.87 -5.48
C CYS A 68 3.41 0.61 -4.65
N GLN A 69 4.65 0.10 -4.67
CA GLN A 69 5.00 -1.12 -3.95
C GLN A 69 5.02 -0.92 -2.43
N GLU A 70 5.49 0.24 -1.96
CA GLU A 70 5.47 0.57 -0.54
C GLU A 70 4.05 0.64 0.00
N PHE A 71 3.14 1.26 -0.76
CA PHE A 71 1.75 1.45 -0.37
C PHE A 71 0.92 0.16 -0.51
N CYS A 72 1.00 -0.53 -1.65
CA CYS A 72 0.17 -1.70 -1.96
C CYS A 72 0.85 -3.06 -1.79
N GLY A 73 2.17 -3.15 -1.86
CA GLY A 73 2.89 -4.42 -1.70
C GLY A 73 2.66 -5.06 -0.33
N LYS A 74 2.45 -4.23 0.70
CA LYS A 74 2.08 -4.68 2.05
C LYS A 74 0.65 -5.21 2.16
N TYR A 75 -0.26 -4.92 1.21
CA TYR A 75 -1.64 -5.42 1.25
C TYR A 75 -1.72 -6.95 1.05
N ASN A 76 -0.82 -7.51 0.23
CA ASN A 76 -0.80 -8.93 -0.11
C ASN A 76 0.04 -9.81 0.84
N TRP A 77 0.39 -9.30 2.03
CA TRP A 77 1.17 -10.03 3.04
C TRP A 77 0.54 -11.36 3.51
N LYS A 78 -0.78 -11.54 3.32
CA LYS A 78 -1.50 -12.76 3.74
C LYS A 78 -1.29 -13.97 2.84
N LYS A 79 -0.89 -13.81 1.56
CA LYS A 79 -0.76 -14.95 0.63
C LYS A 79 0.61 -15.64 0.65
N ASN A 80 1.60 -15.07 1.34
CA ASN A 80 2.91 -15.70 1.59
C ASN A 80 3.07 -16.24 3.02
N ARG A 81 1.98 -16.47 3.75
CA ARG A 81 2.01 -17.12 5.07
C ARG A 81 1.34 -18.49 5.02
N LYS A 82 2.06 -19.49 4.52
CA LYS A 82 1.93 -20.82 5.14
C LYS A 82 2.55 -20.71 6.53
N GLY A 83 1.76 -20.30 7.52
CA GLY A 83 2.12 -20.33 8.94
C GLY A 83 2.43 -18.96 9.60
N GLY A 84 1.65 -18.64 10.62
CA GLY A 84 1.94 -17.62 11.64
C GLY A 84 1.36 -16.24 11.36
N ARG A 85 0.70 -15.62 12.34
CA ARG A 85 0.62 -14.15 12.42
C ARG A 85 2.05 -13.59 12.39
N PRO A 86 2.35 -12.45 11.74
CA PRO A 86 3.45 -11.63 12.21
C PRO A 86 2.99 -11.19 13.58
N ARG A 87 3.50 -11.85 14.63
CA ARG A 87 3.69 -11.13 15.86
C ARG A 87 4.52 -9.93 15.42
N MET A 88 3.94 -8.73 15.49
CA MET A 88 4.73 -7.52 15.37
C MET A 88 5.96 -7.77 16.22
N ALA A 89 7.12 -7.89 15.58
CA ALA A 89 8.36 -7.88 16.31
C ALA A 89 8.38 -6.47 16.89
N VAL A 90 7.86 -6.35 18.12
CA VAL A 90 8.27 -5.28 19.02
C VAL A 90 9.78 -5.35 18.94
N PHE A 91 10.38 -4.42 18.20
CA PHE A 91 11.81 -4.24 18.20
C PHE A 91 12.15 -3.98 19.68
N LYS A 92 12.55 -5.05 20.38
CA LYS A 92 13.15 -4.93 21.69
C LYS A 92 14.35 -4.01 21.45
N LYS A 93 14.25 -2.84 22.06
CA LYS A 93 15.31 -1.87 22.36
C LYS A 93 16.70 -2.41 22.04
N TYR A 94 17.48 -1.61 21.34
CA TYR A 94 18.92 -1.57 21.52
C TYR A 94 19.22 -1.58 23.03
N ASN A 95 19.63 -2.73 23.54
CA ASN A 95 20.49 -2.83 24.71
C ASN A 95 21.90 -3.01 24.14
N LEU A 96 22.58 -1.90 23.91
CA LEU A 96 24.04 -1.89 23.85
C LEU A 96 24.51 -1.73 25.29
N SER A 97 24.99 -2.83 25.86
CA SER A 97 25.65 -2.89 27.14
C SER A 97 27.00 -2.16 27.05
N ALA A 98 27.24 -1.25 27.98
CA ALA A 98 28.52 -1.06 28.66
C ALA A 98 28.24 -0.30 29.96
#